data_AF-A0A1F9EYY9-F1
#
_entry.id   AF-A0A1F9EYY9-F1
#
_cell.length_a   1.000
_cell.length_b   1.000
_cell.length_c   1.000
_cell.angle_alpha   90.00
_cell.angle_beta   90.00
_cell.angle_gamma   90.00
#
_symmetry.space_group_name_H-M   'P 1'
#
loop_
_entity.id
_entity.type
_entity.pdbx_description
1 polymer ?
#
loop_
_entity_poly.entity_id
_entity_poly.type
_entity_poly.pdbx_seq_one_letter_code
_entity_poly.pdbx_strand_id
1 'polypeptide(L)'
;MKGDQALVAMFKRGRYTAVATDDAKLTRILQATGIPFVLPALLIFSICRRGLIDKVKGLNWLERLSPFISEEEYSVTKLLLEEIS
;
A
#
# COMPACT_ATOMS: atom_id res chain seq x y z
N MET A 1 -16.03 -1.99 -12.42
CA MET A 1 -17.28 -2.64 -11.95
C MET A 1 -17.16 -4.14 -11.78
N LYS A 2 -16.94 -4.97 -12.84
CA LYS A 2 -16.80 -6.43 -12.64
C LYS A 2 -15.58 -6.82 -11.80
N GLY A 3 -14.43 -6.16 -12.02
CA GLY A 3 -13.20 -6.40 -11.24
C GLY A 3 -13.33 -6.04 -9.77
N ASP A 4 -13.83 -4.84 -9.46
CA ASP A 4 -14.00 -4.36 -8.07
C ASP A 4 -14.95 -5.25 -7.27
N GLN A 5 -16.07 -5.68 -7.88
CA GLN A 5 -17.00 -6.61 -7.24
C GLN A 5 -16.37 -8.00 -7.01
N ALA A 6 -15.58 -8.48 -7.96
CA ALA A 6 -14.83 -9.72 -7.80
C ALA A 6 -13.81 -9.63 -6.66
N LEU A 7 -13.11 -8.50 -6.54
CA LEU A 7 -12.18 -8.22 -5.44
C LEU A 7 -12.90 -8.24 -4.08
N VAL A 8 -14.05 -7.55 -3.97
CA VAL A 8 -14.87 -7.55 -2.75
C VAL A 8 -15.33 -8.97 -2.39
N ALA A 9 -15.81 -9.73 -3.37
CA ALA A 9 -16.25 -11.12 -3.16
C ALA A 9 -15.08 -12.03 -2.75
N MET A 10 -13.92 -11.88 -3.38
CA MET A 10 -12.69 -12.59 -3.03
C MET A 10 -12.23 -12.25 -1.61
N PHE A 11 -12.25 -10.97 -1.24
CA PHE A 11 -11.86 -10.50 0.09
C PHE A 11 -12.72 -11.15 1.17
N LYS A 12 -14.05 -11.13 0.99
CA LYS A 12 -15.02 -11.72 1.95
C LYS A 12 -14.91 -13.24 2.09
N ARG A 13 -14.48 -13.94 1.03
CA ARG A 13 -14.30 -15.41 1.04
C ARG A 13 -12.92 -15.84 1.52
N GLY A 14 -11.92 -14.96 1.39
CA GLY A 14 -10.55 -15.23 1.78
C GLY A 14 -10.26 -14.91 3.25
N ARG A 15 -9.02 -15.20 3.66
CA ARG A 15 -8.47 -14.82 4.99
C ARG A 15 -7.58 -13.58 4.86
N TYR A 16 -8.07 -12.57 4.14
CA TYR A 16 -7.35 -11.31 3.95
C TYR A 16 -7.75 -10.31 5.04
N THR A 17 -6.81 -9.46 5.45
CA THR A 17 -7.05 -8.44 6.49
C THR A 17 -7.16 -7.03 5.94
N ALA A 18 -6.53 -6.76 4.79
CA ALA A 18 -6.60 -5.48 4.09
C ALA A 18 -6.28 -5.65 2.59
N VAL A 19 -6.60 -4.64 1.80
CA VAL A 19 -6.20 -4.49 0.39
C VAL A 19 -5.11 -3.42 0.29
N ALA A 20 -4.02 -3.69 -0.43
CA ALA A 20 -3.01 -2.68 -0.73
C ALA A 20 -3.32 -2.03 -2.09
N THR A 21 -3.65 -0.74 -2.11
CA THR A 21 -3.96 0.00 -3.35
C THR A 21 -3.86 1.51 -3.15
N ASP A 22 -3.46 2.22 -4.20
CA ASP A 22 -3.44 3.69 -4.30
C ASP A 22 -4.56 4.23 -5.22
N ASP A 23 -5.29 3.32 -5.90
CA ASP A 23 -6.34 3.69 -6.84
C ASP A 23 -7.50 4.39 -6.11
N ALA A 24 -7.66 5.69 -6.41
CA ALA A 24 -8.65 6.54 -5.76
C ALA A 24 -10.10 6.07 -5.97
N LYS A 25 -10.39 5.35 -7.05
CA LYS A 25 -11.74 4.82 -7.32
C LYS A 25 -11.99 3.57 -6.49
N LEU A 26 -11.03 2.66 -6.42
CA LEU A 26 -11.12 1.45 -5.63
C LEU A 26 -11.16 1.76 -4.14
N THR A 27 -10.34 2.68 -3.63
CA THR A 27 -10.35 3.08 -2.22
C THR A 27 -11.72 3.56 -1.76
N ARG A 28 -12.44 4.36 -2.57
CA ARG A 28 -13.83 4.77 -2.29
C ARG A 28 -14.79 3.58 -2.18
N ILE A 29 -14.64 2.56 -3.05
CA ILE A 29 -15.44 1.33 -3.01
C ILE A 29 -15.12 0.51 -1.75
N LEU A 30 -13.83 0.39 -1.40
CA LEU A 30 -13.39 -0.34 -0.20
C LEU A 30 -13.92 0.33 1.08
N GLN A 31 -13.86 1.67 1.14
CA GLN A 31 -14.48 2.45 2.21
C GLN A 31 -15.99 2.18 2.31
N ALA A 32 -16.72 2.29 1.20
CA ALA A 32 -18.17 2.06 1.18
C ALA A 32 -18.58 0.64 1.57
N THR A 33 -17.67 -0.34 1.36
CA THR A 33 -17.91 -1.75 1.70
C THR A 33 -17.34 -2.17 3.05
N GLY A 34 -16.70 -1.26 3.79
CA GLY A 34 -16.07 -1.52 5.08
C GLY A 34 -14.83 -2.42 4.99
N ILE A 35 -14.21 -2.54 3.81
CA ILE A 35 -13.00 -3.33 3.62
C ILE A 35 -11.78 -2.46 3.96
N PRO A 36 -10.92 -2.90 4.90
CA PRO A 36 -9.70 -2.17 5.23
C PRO A 36 -8.75 -2.11 4.02
N PHE A 37 -8.08 -0.97 3.85
CA PHE A 37 -7.07 -0.81 2.82
C PHE A 37 -5.90 0.04 3.31
N VAL A 38 -4.79 -0.07 2.60
CA VAL A 38 -3.54 0.62 2.89
C VAL A 38 -2.84 1.01 1.59
N LEU A 39 -2.10 2.13 1.63
CA LEU A 39 -1.21 2.51 0.56
C LEU A 39 -0.02 1.53 0.49
N PRO A 40 0.26 0.89 -0.66
CA PRO A 40 1.32 -0.11 -0.80
C PRO A 40 2.69 0.32 -0.26
N ALA A 41 3.12 1.56 -0.51
CA ALA A 41 4.40 2.11 -0.08
C ALA A 41 4.49 2.28 1.44
N LEU A 42 3.37 2.56 2.12
CA LEU A 42 3.34 2.63 3.59
C LEU A 42 3.63 1.27 4.26
N LEU A 43 3.41 0.16 3.55
CA LEU A 43 3.83 -1.15 4.03
C LEU A 43 5.36 -1.25 4.09
N ILE A 44 6.06 -0.73 3.07
CA ILE A 44 7.54 -0.69 3.03
C ILE A 44 8.06 0.14 4.20
N PHE A 45 7.50 1.34 4.41
CA PHE A 45 7.84 2.18 5.55
C PHE A 45 7.61 1.46 6.89
N SER A 46 6.47 0.80 7.08
CA SER A 46 6.18 0.06 8.30
C SER A 46 7.16 -1.10 8.55
N ILE A 47 7.59 -1.80 7.49
CA ILE A 47 8.58 -2.90 7.61
C ILE A 47 9.94 -2.32 8.02
N CYS A 48 10.36 -1.22 7.39
CA CYS A 48 11.61 -0.52 7.72
C CYS A 48 11.60 0.01 9.16
N ARG A 49 10.52 0.69 9.57
CA ARG A 49 10.37 1.24 10.93
C ARG A 49 10.36 0.17 12.03
N ARG A 50 9.99 -1.07 11.69
CA ARG A 50 10.05 -2.22 12.61
C ARG A 50 11.45 -2.88 12.66
N GLY A 51 12.44 -2.33 11.94
CA GLY A 51 13.80 -2.88 11.88
C GLY A 51 13.92 -4.19 11.11
N LEU A 52 12.90 -4.57 10.33
CA LEU A 52 12.92 -5.82 9.54
C LEU A 52 13.76 -5.69 8.25
N ILE A 53 13.91 -4.45 7.77
CA ILE A 53 14.83 -4.05 6.71
C ILE A 53 15.48 -2.72 7.10
N ASP A 54 16.67 -2.45 6.57
CA ASP A 54 17.32 -1.15 6.72
C ASP A 54 16.76 -0.11 5.72
N LYS A 55 17.16 1.15 5.92
CA LYS A 55 16.76 2.28 5.09
C LYS A 55 17.14 2.09 3.61
N VAL A 56 18.33 1.56 3.33
CA VAL A 56 18.82 1.35 1.96
C VAL A 56 17.92 0.38 1.22
N LYS A 57 17.55 -0.73 1.87
CA LYS A 57 16.65 -1.73 1.32
C LYS A 57 15.22 -1.21 1.21
N GLY A 58 14.76 -0.41 2.16
CA GLY A 58 13.46 0.27 2.10
C GLY A 58 13.34 1.18 0.88
N LEU A 59 14.34 2.07 0.67
CA LEU A 59 14.39 2.95 -0.50
C LEU A 59 14.48 2.17 -1.81
N ASN A 60 15.25 1.08 -1.86
CA ASN A 60 15.31 0.21 -3.04
C ASN A 60 13.95 -0.43 -3.36
N TRP A 61 13.23 -0.91 -2.34
CA TRP A 61 11.91 -1.51 -2.54
C TRP A 61 10.89 -0.47 -3.01
N LEU A 62 10.95 0.76 -2.47
CA LEU A 62 10.11 1.87 -2.90
C LEU A 62 10.36 2.23 -4.37
N GLU A 63 11.62 2.28 -4.79
CA GLU A 63 11.99 2.54 -6.19
C GLU A 63 11.43 1.49 -7.15
N ARG A 64 11.44 0.21 -6.75
CA ARG A 64 10.85 -0.86 -7.56
C ARG A 64 9.32 -0.81 -7.62
N LEU A 65 8.68 -0.21 -6.62
CA LEU A 65 7.24 -0.04 -6.53
C LEU A 65 6.75 1.20 -7.29
N SER A 66 7.64 2.19 -7.54
CA SER A 66 7.31 3.48 -8.14
C SER A 66 6.49 3.41 -9.43
N PRO A 67 6.64 2.42 -10.35
CA PRO A 67 5.83 2.36 -11.56
C PRO A 67 4.36 2.00 -11.33
N PHE A 68 4.00 1.58 -10.11
CA PHE A 68 2.68 1.04 -9.76
C PHE A 68 1.92 1.90 -8.75
N ILE A 69 2.50 3.03 -8.32
CA ILE A 69 1.92 3.92 -7.34
C ILE A 69 1.96 5.36 -7.83
N SER A 70 1.09 6.21 -7.28
CA SER A 70 1.12 7.64 -7.53
C SER A 70 2.46 8.29 -7.11
N GLU A 71 2.83 9.37 -7.80
CA GLU A 71 3.99 10.19 -7.45
C GLU A 71 3.90 10.75 -6.02
N GLU A 72 2.68 11.08 -5.57
CA GLU A 72 2.41 11.57 -4.21
C GLU A 72 2.76 10.49 -3.17
N GLU A 73 2.26 9.26 -3.35
CA GLU A 73 2.55 8.15 -2.45
C GLU A 73 4.05 7.84 -2.40
N TYR A 74 4.71 7.81 -3.57
CA TYR A 74 6.16 7.61 -3.65
C TYR A 74 6.90 8.70 -2.86
N SER A 75 6.60 9.97 -3.13
CA SER A 75 7.32 11.11 -2.57
C SER A 75 7.17 11.20 -1.05
N VAL A 76 5.94 11.03 -0.55
CA VAL A 76 5.66 11.03 0.90
C VAL A 76 6.36 9.86 1.59
N THR A 77 6.30 8.66 1.02
CA THR A 77 6.95 7.49 1.63
C THR A 77 8.47 7.62 1.61
N LYS A 78 9.05 8.20 0.55
CA LYS A 78 10.49 8.44 0.46
C LYS A 78 10.98 9.36 1.57
N LEU A 79 10.28 10.48 1.81
CA LEU A 79 10.58 11.39 2.91
C LEU A 79 10.54 10.67 4.26
N LEU A 80 9.49 9.89 4.51
CA LEU A 80 9.36 9.10 5.75
C LEU A 80 10.50 8.09 5.93
N LEU A 81 10.95 7.44 4.86
CA LEU A 81 12.09 6.50 4.91
C LEU A 81 13.41 7.22 5.15
N GLU A 82 13.61 8.42 4.58
CA GLU A 82 14.82 9.22 4.76
C GLU A 82 15.00 9.71 6.20
N GLU A 83 13.89 9.99 6.90
CA GLU A 83 13.84 10.37 8.33
C GLU A 83 14.17 9.22 9.30
N ILE A 84 14.16 7.96 8.83
CA ILE A 84 14.58 6.82 9.66
C ILE A 84 16.09 6.92 9.93
N SER A 85 16.43 7.09 11.21
CA SER A 85 17.81 7.14 11.73
C SER A 85 18.52 5.80 11.61
#